data_AF-A0A3D3GXU6-F1
#
_entry.id   AF-A0A3D3GXU6-F1
#
_cell.length_a   1.000
_cell.length_b   1.000
_cell.length_c   1.000
_cell.angle_alpha   90.00
_cell.angle_beta   90.00
_cell.angle_gamma   90.00
#
_symmetry.space_group_name_H-M   'P 1'
#
loop_
_entity.id
_entity.type
_entity.pdbx_description
1 polymer ?
#
loop_
_entity_poly.entity_id
_entity_poly.type
_entity_poly.pdbx_seq_one_letter_code
_entity_poly.pdbx_strand_id
1 'polypeptide(L)'
;DVKYLAEWVNTFVSRNNRWRSPKYLIGESYGTTRVAGLAKELQERQWMYVNGVILVSPTDIGIKRDGPVKAANRLPYFTAAAWYHKALTPALQQKPLDELLAEVESFTISEYLPALAKGGFILAQEKQAIAEQVATYSGLSVIAVIDNNLDVDNQFFWKELLRDRKQTIGRLDSRYLGIDKKVVGSRPDYNAELSSWLHSFTPAINYYLREELNYKTDIKYNMFGNVHPWDRTGNNTGEGLRSAMAQNPYLQVMIQSGYFDGATNYFDAKYTMWQLDPSGLMKDRLSFKGYESGHMMYLRHEDLRDANQDIRDFIKQSLPTKGQAAKY
;
A
#
# COMPACT_ATOMS: atom_id res chain seq x y z
N ASP A 1 -3.57 -20.76 -6.04
CA ASP A 1 -4.25 -19.55 -6.52
C ASP A 1 -3.71 -19.08 -7.87
N VAL A 2 -2.48 -18.54 -7.94
CA VAL A 2 -1.87 -18.00 -9.18
C VAL A 2 -1.98 -18.94 -10.41
N LYS A 3 -1.63 -20.22 -10.27
CA LYS A 3 -1.73 -21.21 -11.37
C LYS A 3 -3.15 -21.33 -11.93
N TYR A 4 -4.13 -21.49 -11.03
CA TYR A 4 -5.55 -21.57 -11.38
C TYR A 4 -6.03 -20.29 -12.07
N LEU A 5 -5.69 -19.12 -11.52
CA LEU A 5 -6.06 -17.84 -12.12
C LEU A 5 -5.42 -17.65 -13.51
N ALA A 6 -4.18 -18.10 -13.72
CA ALA A 6 -3.51 -18.02 -15.02
C ALA A 6 -4.23 -18.86 -16.09
N GLU A 7 -4.60 -20.10 -15.77
CA GLU A 7 -5.37 -20.98 -16.67
C GLU A 7 -6.75 -20.40 -16.97
N TRP A 8 -7.42 -19.84 -15.95
CA TRP A 8 -8.71 -19.19 -16.11
C TRP A 8 -8.63 -17.97 -17.03
N VAL A 9 -7.65 -17.09 -16.82
CA VAL A 9 -7.41 -15.91 -17.66
C VAL A 9 -7.12 -16.32 -19.11
N ASN A 10 -6.28 -17.34 -19.31
CA ASN A 10 -5.98 -17.86 -20.65
C ASN A 10 -7.24 -18.35 -21.39
N THR A 11 -8.08 -19.11 -20.68
CA THR A 11 -9.37 -19.61 -21.18
C THR A 11 -10.32 -18.45 -21.51
N PHE A 12 -10.43 -17.46 -20.60
CA PHE A 12 -11.26 -16.28 -20.81
C PHE A 12 -10.82 -15.48 -22.05
N VAL A 13 -9.52 -15.22 -22.19
CA VAL A 13 -8.96 -14.48 -23.34
C VAL A 13 -9.23 -15.21 -24.65
N SER A 14 -9.09 -16.53 -24.66
CA SER A 14 -9.37 -17.37 -25.83
C SER A 14 -10.84 -17.34 -26.23
N ARG A 15 -11.75 -17.58 -25.28
CA ARG A 15 -13.20 -17.59 -25.53
C ARG A 15 -13.76 -16.25 -26.00
N ASN A 16 -13.11 -15.15 -25.60
CA ASN A 16 -13.55 -13.80 -25.94
C ASN A 16 -12.77 -13.16 -27.10
N ASN A 17 -11.90 -13.92 -27.79
CA ASN A 17 -11.07 -13.43 -28.90
C ASN A 17 -10.25 -12.17 -28.53
N ARG A 18 -9.60 -12.17 -27.36
CA ARG A 18 -8.82 -11.04 -26.83
C ARG A 18 -7.30 -11.25 -26.85
N TRP A 19 -6.81 -12.23 -27.61
CA TRP A 19 -5.37 -12.51 -27.71
C TRP A 19 -4.55 -11.30 -28.18
N ARG A 20 -5.09 -10.52 -29.13
CA ARG A 20 -4.44 -9.30 -29.64
C ARG A 20 -4.66 -8.05 -28.78
N SER A 21 -5.50 -8.12 -27.75
CA SER A 21 -5.73 -6.98 -26.86
C SER A 21 -4.51 -6.77 -25.95
N PRO A 22 -4.11 -5.52 -25.71
CA PRO A 22 -3.21 -5.21 -24.60
C PRO A 22 -3.77 -5.72 -23.28
N LYS A 23 -2.90 -6.20 -22.40
CA LYS A 23 -3.28 -6.86 -21.15
C LYS A 23 -2.64 -6.17 -19.97
N TYR A 24 -3.46 -5.80 -19.00
CA TYR A 24 -3.04 -5.18 -17.76
C TYR A 24 -3.61 -5.97 -16.60
N LEU A 25 -2.79 -6.20 -15.59
CA LEU A 25 -3.23 -6.83 -14.34
C LEU A 25 -3.28 -5.75 -13.26
N ILE A 26 -4.38 -5.67 -12.52
CA ILE A 26 -4.52 -4.76 -11.38
C ILE A 26 -4.94 -5.56 -10.16
N GLY A 27 -4.27 -5.31 -9.03
CA GLY A 27 -4.58 -5.95 -7.76
C GLY A 27 -4.40 -4.98 -6.61
N GLU A 28 -5.29 -5.07 -5.62
CA GLU A 28 -5.25 -4.26 -4.39
C GLU A 28 -4.85 -5.13 -3.20
N SER A 29 -4.01 -4.63 -2.28
CA SER A 29 -3.67 -5.33 -1.05
C SER A 29 -3.08 -6.71 -1.33
N TYR A 30 -3.58 -7.80 -0.76
CA TYR A 30 -3.20 -9.17 -1.15
C TYR A 30 -3.44 -9.53 -2.62
N GLY A 31 -4.30 -8.78 -3.33
CA GLY A 31 -4.41 -8.83 -4.78
C GLY A 31 -3.09 -8.50 -5.48
N THR A 32 -2.22 -7.68 -4.88
CA THR A 32 -0.87 -7.38 -5.40
C THR A 32 0.02 -8.61 -5.45
N THR A 33 -0.02 -9.47 -4.43
CA THR A 33 0.66 -10.78 -4.43
C THR A 33 0.19 -11.63 -5.61
N ARG A 34 -1.12 -11.67 -5.86
CA ARG A 34 -1.70 -12.44 -6.97
C ARG A 34 -1.27 -11.90 -8.32
N VAL A 35 -1.40 -10.59 -8.58
CA VAL A 35 -1.07 -10.05 -9.91
C VAL A 35 0.43 -10.02 -10.18
N ALA A 36 1.27 -9.84 -9.15
CA ALA A 36 2.72 -9.98 -9.27
C ALA A 36 3.09 -11.42 -9.67
N GLY A 37 2.51 -12.44 -9.02
CA GLY A 37 2.71 -13.84 -9.38
C GLY A 37 2.14 -14.20 -10.76
N LEU A 38 0.98 -13.66 -11.12
CA LEU A 38 0.33 -13.88 -12.41
C LEU A 38 1.16 -13.38 -13.59
N ALA A 39 1.88 -12.27 -13.44
CA ALA A 39 2.72 -11.74 -14.52
C ALA A 39 3.71 -12.79 -15.04
N LYS A 40 4.41 -13.49 -14.14
CA LYS A 40 5.35 -14.56 -14.51
C LYS A 40 4.65 -15.85 -14.93
N GLU A 41 3.59 -16.24 -14.22
CA GLU A 41 2.89 -17.51 -14.52
C GLU A 41 2.21 -17.47 -15.90
N LEU A 42 1.55 -16.36 -16.25
CA LEU A 42 0.97 -16.16 -17.57
C LEU A 42 2.06 -16.19 -18.66
N GLN A 43 3.19 -15.53 -18.42
CA GLN A 43 4.29 -15.49 -19.37
C GLN A 43 4.90 -16.86 -19.61
N GLU A 44 5.29 -17.58 -18.55
CA GLU A 44 6.06 -18.82 -18.66
C GLU A 44 5.20 -20.07 -18.91
N ARG A 45 3.94 -20.08 -18.47
CA ARG A 45 3.06 -21.27 -18.57
C ARG A 45 1.94 -21.13 -19.58
N GLN A 46 1.49 -19.91 -19.85
CA GLN A 46 0.38 -19.64 -20.77
C GLN A 46 0.82 -18.91 -22.04
N TRP A 47 2.13 -18.65 -22.23
CA TRP A 47 2.68 -17.89 -23.36
C TRP A 47 2.02 -16.52 -23.55
N MET A 48 1.54 -15.92 -22.45
CA MET A 48 0.78 -14.69 -22.45
C MET A 48 1.57 -13.61 -21.74
N TYR A 49 2.14 -12.71 -22.53
CA TYR A 49 2.90 -11.55 -22.06
C TYR A 49 1.92 -10.40 -21.77
N VAL A 50 2.06 -9.77 -20.61
CA VAL A 50 1.24 -8.60 -20.21
C VAL A 50 2.01 -7.30 -20.46
N ASN A 51 1.27 -6.21 -20.70
CA ASN A 51 1.83 -4.88 -20.97
C ASN A 51 2.09 -4.11 -19.67
N GLY A 52 1.27 -4.32 -18.65
CA GLY A 52 1.45 -3.63 -17.38
C GLY A 52 0.88 -4.36 -16.17
N VAL A 53 1.45 -4.08 -15.01
CA VAL A 53 0.93 -4.50 -13.70
C VAL A 53 0.72 -3.26 -12.84
N ILE A 54 -0.47 -3.14 -12.25
CA ILE A 54 -0.83 -2.04 -11.35
C ILE A 54 -0.99 -2.63 -9.95
N LEU A 55 -0.13 -2.18 -9.03
CA LEU A 55 -0.13 -2.62 -7.64
C LEU A 55 -0.75 -1.52 -6.78
N VAL A 56 -1.96 -1.75 -6.30
CA VAL A 56 -2.69 -0.81 -5.43
C VAL A 56 -2.45 -1.20 -3.98
N SER A 57 -1.88 -0.31 -3.17
CA SER A 57 -1.54 -0.53 -1.76
C SER A 57 -0.85 -1.89 -1.53
N PRO A 58 0.36 -2.10 -2.09
CA PRO A 58 0.98 -3.42 -2.14
C PRO A 58 1.39 -3.98 -0.77
N THR A 59 1.16 -5.29 -0.64
CA THR A 59 1.78 -6.10 0.41
C THR A 59 3.28 -6.26 0.16
N ASP A 60 3.98 -7.07 0.97
CA ASP A 60 5.42 -7.33 0.78
C ASP A 60 5.75 -7.97 -0.57
N ILE A 61 4.80 -8.67 -1.19
CA ILE A 61 5.00 -9.51 -2.39
C ILE A 61 6.25 -10.40 -2.29
N GLY A 62 6.71 -10.75 -1.09
CA GLY A 62 7.95 -11.51 -0.89
C GLY A 62 9.24 -10.70 -0.78
N ILE A 63 9.18 -9.37 -0.98
CA ILE A 63 10.29 -8.46 -0.72
C ILE A 63 10.35 -8.17 0.78
N LYS A 64 11.44 -8.59 1.41
CA LYS A 64 11.61 -8.46 2.86
C LYS A 64 11.81 -7.01 3.27
N ARG A 65 11.06 -6.61 4.30
CA ARG A 65 11.11 -5.29 4.95
C ARG A 65 11.07 -5.58 6.45
N ASP A 66 12.19 -6.02 7.01
CA ASP A 66 12.30 -6.53 8.38
C ASP A 66 13.20 -5.64 9.25
N GLY A 67 13.08 -5.78 10.57
CA GLY A 67 13.93 -5.08 11.55
C GLY A 67 13.92 -3.55 11.38
N PRO A 68 15.08 -2.89 11.40
CA PRO A 68 15.19 -1.43 11.28
C PRO A 68 14.50 -0.84 10.05
N VAL A 69 14.51 -1.53 8.91
CA VAL A 69 13.81 -1.07 7.68
C VAL A 69 12.30 -0.96 7.95
N LYS A 70 11.72 -2.01 8.54
CA LYS A 70 10.29 -2.05 8.85
C LYS A 70 9.86 -0.99 9.86
N ALA A 71 10.72 -0.72 10.84
CA ALA A 71 10.48 0.27 11.89
C ALA A 71 10.57 1.68 11.30
N ALA A 72 11.65 1.97 10.57
CA ALA A 72 11.89 3.27 9.97
C ALA A 72 10.78 3.67 9.00
N ASN A 73 10.37 2.74 8.13
CA ASN A 73 9.42 3.02 7.05
C ASN A 73 8.03 3.47 7.52
N ARG A 74 7.69 3.32 8.81
CA ARG A 74 6.41 3.77 9.35
C ARG A 74 6.34 5.30 9.50
N LEU A 75 7.48 5.96 9.69
CA LEU A 75 7.53 7.38 10.03
C LEU A 75 6.86 8.29 8.98
N PRO A 76 7.13 8.15 7.66
CA PRO A 76 6.46 9.00 6.68
C PRO A 76 4.92 8.84 6.69
N TYR A 77 4.43 7.63 6.96
CA TYR A 77 3.00 7.40 7.16
C TYR A 77 2.47 8.04 8.45
N PHE A 78 3.22 7.95 9.55
CA PHE A 78 2.87 8.65 10.80
C PHE A 78 2.77 10.16 10.58
N THR A 79 3.68 10.74 9.81
CA THR A 79 3.64 12.15 9.41
C THR A 79 2.38 12.48 8.63
N ALA A 80 2.02 11.69 7.62
CA ALA A 80 0.80 11.91 6.86
C ALA A 80 -0.45 11.90 7.76
N ALA A 81 -0.57 10.89 8.62
CA ALA A 81 -1.70 10.78 9.56
C ALA A 81 -1.74 11.99 10.54
N ALA A 82 -0.59 12.39 11.09
CA ALA A 82 -0.50 13.54 11.99
C ALA A 82 -0.85 14.85 11.28
N TRP A 83 -0.39 15.04 10.04
CA TRP A 83 -0.70 16.21 9.21
C TRP A 83 -2.21 16.32 8.96
N TYR A 84 -2.88 15.21 8.61
CA TYR A 84 -4.33 15.21 8.39
C TYR A 84 -5.10 15.64 9.64
N HIS A 85 -4.65 15.18 10.81
CA HIS A 85 -5.31 15.45 12.09
C HIS A 85 -4.90 16.76 12.76
N LYS A 86 -4.08 17.59 12.09
CA LYS A 86 -3.54 18.83 12.65
C LYS A 86 -2.74 18.61 13.95
N ALA A 87 -2.00 17.50 14.01
CA ALA A 87 -1.22 17.08 15.17
C ALA A 87 0.28 17.41 15.03
N LEU A 88 0.66 18.17 14.01
CA LEU A 88 2.03 18.65 13.81
C LEU A 88 2.19 20.10 14.28
N THR A 89 3.45 20.54 14.42
CA THR A 89 3.75 21.94 14.74
C THR A 89 3.25 22.88 13.64
N PRO A 90 2.98 24.17 13.95
CA PRO A 90 2.49 25.12 12.95
C PRO A 90 3.37 25.23 11.70
N ALA A 91 4.70 25.11 11.85
CA ALA A 91 5.64 25.19 10.74
C ALA A 91 5.49 24.01 9.76
N LEU A 92 5.33 22.78 10.26
CA LEU A 92 5.13 21.60 9.41
C LEU A 92 3.70 21.54 8.87
N GLN A 93 2.72 21.98 9.66
CA GLN A 93 1.31 21.92 9.28
C GLN A 93 0.97 22.80 8.06
N GLN A 94 1.75 23.87 7.83
CA GLN A 94 1.59 24.78 6.70
C GLN A 94 2.25 24.27 5.41
N LYS A 95 3.11 23.25 5.47
CA LYS A 95 3.73 22.69 4.29
C LYS A 95 2.72 21.86 3.48
N PRO A 96 2.77 21.90 2.14
CA PRO A 96 2.15 20.90 1.29
C PRO A 96 2.59 19.50 1.73
N LEU A 97 1.64 18.55 1.73
CA LEU A 97 1.89 17.22 2.28
C LEU A 97 3.00 16.48 1.51
N ASP A 98 3.03 16.59 0.18
CA ASP A 98 4.04 15.97 -0.68
C ASP A 98 5.45 16.51 -0.42
N GLU A 99 5.61 17.82 -0.24
CA GLU A 99 6.88 18.45 0.13
C GLU A 99 7.35 17.99 1.52
N LEU A 100 6.44 17.96 2.50
CA LEU A 100 6.75 17.47 3.85
C LEU A 100 7.15 16.00 3.82
N LEU A 101 6.42 15.16 3.09
CA LEU A 101 6.74 13.74 2.99
C LEU A 101 8.10 13.52 2.32
N ALA A 102 8.46 14.26 1.28
CA ALA A 102 9.78 14.15 0.66
C ALA A 102 10.94 14.44 1.66
N GLU A 103 10.76 15.44 2.53
CA GLU A 103 11.70 15.75 3.63
C GLU A 103 11.79 14.59 4.63
N VAL A 104 10.65 14.07 5.09
CA VAL A 104 10.62 12.96 6.06
C VAL A 104 11.16 11.67 5.48
N GLU A 105 10.92 11.39 4.20
CA GLU A 105 11.51 10.24 3.50
C GLU A 105 13.04 10.30 3.48
N SER A 106 13.60 11.48 3.22
CA SER A 106 15.05 11.69 3.25
C SER A 106 15.64 11.44 4.65
N PHE A 107 15.01 12.01 5.68
CA PHE A 107 15.38 11.76 7.08
C PHE A 107 15.25 10.28 7.46
N THR A 108 14.18 9.63 7.01
CA THR A 108 13.90 8.21 7.29
C THR A 108 15.05 7.32 6.80
N ILE A 109 15.53 7.54 5.58
CA ILE A 109 16.60 6.75 4.97
C ILE A 109 17.98 7.12 5.51
N SER A 110 18.25 8.42 5.68
CA SER A 110 19.61 8.91 5.91
C SER A 110 20.02 8.92 7.39
N GLU A 111 19.05 9.04 8.30
CA GLU A 111 19.33 9.25 9.73
C GLU A 111 18.58 8.27 10.63
N TYR A 112 17.27 8.14 10.43
CA TYR A 112 16.43 7.34 11.33
C TYR A 112 16.68 5.83 11.20
N LEU A 113 16.75 5.31 9.96
CA LEU A 113 17.06 3.90 9.72
C LEU A 113 18.45 3.51 10.27
N PRO A 114 19.54 4.26 10.02
CA PRO A 114 20.82 4.00 10.66
C PRO A 114 20.78 4.02 12.19
N ALA A 115 20.04 4.95 12.79
CA ALA A 115 19.87 5.03 14.24
C ALA A 115 19.19 3.78 14.81
N LEU A 116 18.12 3.30 14.16
CA LEU A 116 17.46 2.04 14.52
C LEU A 116 18.39 0.83 14.35
N ALA A 117 19.23 0.82 13.30
CA ALA A 117 20.18 -0.26 13.06
C ALA A 117 21.28 -0.35 14.12
N LYS A 118 21.65 0.76 14.78
CA LYS A 118 22.59 0.77 15.91
C LYS A 118 22.01 0.09 17.16
N GLY A 119 20.68 -0.05 17.27
CA GLY A 119 20.00 -0.68 18.40
C GLY A 119 20.46 -0.10 19.74
N GLY A 120 20.76 -0.96 20.71
CA GLY A 120 21.21 -0.53 22.04
C GLY A 120 22.61 0.11 22.10
N PHE A 121 23.37 0.11 21.01
CA PHE A 121 24.71 0.70 20.94
C PHE A 121 24.71 2.16 20.45
N ILE A 122 23.54 2.71 20.12
CA ILE A 122 23.40 4.13 19.82
C ILE A 122 23.82 4.99 21.03
N LEU A 123 24.55 6.07 20.80
CA LEU A 123 24.94 7.01 21.86
C LEU A 123 23.69 7.71 22.42
N ALA A 124 23.64 7.95 23.72
CA ALA A 124 22.47 8.57 24.38
C ALA A 124 22.09 9.91 23.76
N GLN A 125 23.08 10.76 23.43
CA GLN A 125 22.85 12.05 22.78
C GLN A 125 22.28 11.88 21.36
N GLU A 126 22.77 10.90 20.60
CA GLU A 126 22.26 10.61 19.26
C GLU A 126 20.82 10.07 19.33
N LYS A 127 20.54 9.13 20.24
CA LYS A 127 19.19 8.60 20.48
C LYS A 127 18.21 9.71 20.81
N GLN A 128 18.62 10.65 21.66
CA GLN A 128 17.79 11.80 22.05
C GLN A 128 17.46 12.68 20.83
N ALA A 129 18.46 13.06 20.04
CA ALA A 129 18.26 13.89 18.85
C ALA A 129 17.33 13.22 17.81
N ILE A 130 17.52 11.91 17.57
CA ILE A 130 16.64 11.14 16.67
C ILE A 130 15.22 11.07 17.23
N ALA A 131 15.05 10.84 18.54
CA ALA A 131 13.73 10.80 19.16
C ALA A 131 12.99 12.13 19.05
N GLU A 132 13.69 13.25 19.21
CA GLU A 132 13.13 14.60 19.04
C GLU A 132 12.66 14.84 17.60
N GLN A 133 13.44 14.41 16.62
CA GLN A 133 13.08 14.55 15.21
C GLN A 133 11.91 13.63 14.82
N VAL A 134 11.90 12.38 15.30
CA VAL A 134 10.79 11.44 15.11
C VAL A 134 9.51 11.97 15.75
N ALA A 135 9.57 12.50 16.98
CA ALA A 135 8.44 13.13 17.66
C ALA A 135 7.88 14.32 16.85
N THR A 136 8.79 15.17 16.35
CA THR A 136 8.44 16.33 15.51
C THR A 136 7.68 15.92 14.25
N TYR A 137 8.13 14.86 13.56
CA TYR A 137 7.48 14.40 12.33
C TYR A 137 6.26 13.50 12.56
N SER A 138 6.15 12.79 13.68
CA SER A 138 5.04 11.88 13.95
C SER A 138 3.88 12.52 14.72
N GLY A 139 4.09 13.70 15.32
CA GLY A 139 3.11 14.32 16.22
C GLY A 139 3.02 13.64 17.60
N LEU A 140 3.91 12.69 17.89
CA LEU A 140 4.00 12.03 19.20
C LEU A 140 4.84 12.86 20.19
N SER A 141 4.72 12.54 21.47
CA SER A 141 5.65 13.07 22.48
C SER A 141 7.03 12.40 22.36
N VAL A 142 8.10 13.14 22.68
CA VAL A 142 9.47 12.60 22.74
C VAL A 142 9.55 11.41 23.70
N ILE A 143 8.85 11.49 24.83
CA ILE A 143 8.79 10.40 25.82
C ILE A 143 8.20 9.14 25.20
N ALA A 144 7.08 9.24 24.47
CA ALA A 144 6.49 8.09 23.80
C ALA A 144 7.45 7.45 22.79
N VAL A 145 8.24 8.25 22.06
CA VAL A 145 9.24 7.75 21.11
C VAL A 145 10.40 7.06 21.84
N ILE A 146 10.92 7.66 22.92
CA ILE A 146 12.01 7.08 23.70
C ILE A 146 11.61 5.79 24.40
N ASP A 147 10.42 5.74 25.00
CA ASP A 147 9.90 4.58 25.72
C ASP A 147 9.61 3.40 24.79
N ASN A 148 9.35 3.67 23.50
CA ASN A 148 9.29 2.66 22.45
C ASN A 148 10.66 2.36 21.82
N ASN A 149 11.76 2.87 22.38
CA ASN A 149 13.12 2.71 21.87
C ASN A 149 13.27 3.09 20.40
N LEU A 150 12.67 4.23 20.02
CA LEU A 150 12.54 4.72 18.65
C LEU A 150 11.58 3.90 17.77
N ASP A 151 11.45 2.58 17.96
CA ASP A 151 10.56 1.71 17.17
C ASP A 151 9.10 1.77 17.65
N VAL A 152 8.38 2.82 17.23
CA VAL A 152 6.95 2.93 17.49
C VAL A 152 6.17 2.01 16.54
N ASP A 153 5.35 1.11 17.09
CA ASP A 153 4.49 0.24 16.30
C ASP A 153 3.17 0.91 15.90
N ASN A 154 2.57 0.44 14.80
CA ASN A 154 1.36 1.04 14.23
C ASN A 154 0.16 1.01 15.20
N GLN A 155 -0.01 -0.07 15.98
CA GLN A 155 -1.14 -0.18 16.91
C GLN A 155 -1.03 0.87 18.01
N PHE A 156 0.17 1.05 18.55
CA PHE A 156 0.42 2.10 19.52
C PHE A 156 0.18 3.47 18.91
N PHE A 157 0.71 3.75 17.72
CA PHE A 157 0.51 5.03 17.03
C PHE A 157 -0.97 5.36 16.82
N TRP A 158 -1.78 4.39 16.35
CA TRP A 158 -3.22 4.60 16.12
C TRP A 158 -4.00 4.93 17.39
N LYS A 159 -3.49 4.47 18.54
CA LYS A 159 -4.04 4.71 19.86
C LYS A 159 -3.53 6.02 20.49
N GLU A 160 -2.29 6.40 20.17
CA GLU A 160 -1.55 7.48 20.83
C GLU A 160 -1.80 8.85 20.20
N LEU A 161 -1.80 8.96 18.87
CA LEU A 161 -1.75 10.25 18.15
C LEU A 161 -2.80 11.25 18.65
N LEU A 162 -4.02 10.78 18.95
CA LEU A 162 -5.18 11.58 19.34
C LEU A 162 -5.65 11.30 20.77
N ARG A 163 -4.75 10.81 21.63
CA ARG A 163 -5.08 10.39 23.00
C ARG A 163 -5.66 11.54 23.84
N ASP A 164 -5.16 12.76 23.66
CA ASP A 164 -5.63 13.99 24.30
C ASP A 164 -7.10 14.32 23.94
N ARG A 165 -7.48 14.04 22.69
CA ARG A 165 -8.84 14.13 22.17
C ARG A 165 -9.72 12.93 22.52
N LYS A 166 -9.18 11.93 23.24
CA LYS A 166 -9.86 10.66 23.58
C LYS A 166 -10.37 9.92 22.34
N GLN A 167 -9.64 10.01 21.23
CA GLN A 167 -9.98 9.39 19.95
C GLN A 167 -8.85 8.46 19.50
N THR A 168 -9.19 7.51 18.64
CA THR A 168 -8.24 6.66 17.90
C THR A 168 -8.37 6.91 16.41
N ILE A 169 -7.39 6.48 15.62
CA ILE A 169 -7.39 6.59 14.16
C ILE A 169 -7.47 5.23 13.47
N GLY A 170 -8.01 5.21 12.25
CA GLY A 170 -8.20 3.99 11.47
C GLY A 170 -6.91 3.34 10.95
N ARG A 171 -6.96 2.02 10.76
CA ARG A 171 -5.84 1.20 10.25
C ARG A 171 -5.68 1.32 8.74
N LEU A 172 -6.74 1.06 8.00
CA LEU A 172 -6.74 1.12 6.53
C LEU A 172 -6.93 2.55 6.03
N ASP A 173 -7.47 3.44 6.85
CA ASP A 173 -7.60 4.85 6.54
C ASP A 173 -7.60 5.65 7.83
N SER A 174 -6.46 6.27 8.13
CA SER A 174 -6.27 6.98 9.40
C SER A 174 -7.07 8.26 9.52
N ARG A 175 -7.79 8.70 8.48
CA ARG A 175 -8.71 9.83 8.56
C ARG A 175 -9.94 9.54 9.43
N TYR A 176 -10.32 8.27 9.52
CA TYR A 176 -11.47 7.83 10.32
C TYR A 176 -11.14 7.85 11.81
N LEU A 177 -12.09 8.32 12.61
CA LEU A 177 -11.96 8.43 14.06
C LEU A 177 -12.73 7.31 14.77
N GLY A 178 -12.09 6.68 15.75
CA GLY A 178 -12.68 5.67 16.63
C GLY A 178 -12.80 6.17 18.08
N ILE A 179 -13.61 5.46 18.87
CA ILE A 179 -13.79 5.71 20.30
C ILE A 179 -13.66 4.39 21.05
N ASP A 180 -12.70 4.32 21.95
CA ASP A 180 -12.43 3.11 22.72
C ASP A 180 -13.01 3.15 24.13
N LYS A 181 -13.20 1.98 24.72
CA LYS A 181 -13.66 1.82 26.11
C LYS A 181 -12.71 2.49 27.12
N LYS A 182 -11.40 2.46 26.85
CA LYS A 182 -10.37 3.09 27.69
C LYS A 182 -9.52 4.02 26.85
N VAL A 183 -9.19 5.19 27.38
CA VAL A 183 -8.25 6.11 26.72
C VAL A 183 -6.84 5.51 26.69
N VAL A 184 -6.36 4.96 27.82
CA VAL A 184 -5.05 4.28 27.94
C VAL A 184 -4.97 2.96 27.15
N GLY A 185 -3.75 2.50 26.87
CA GLY A 185 -3.45 1.24 26.19
C GLY A 185 -2.57 1.42 24.96
N SER A 186 -2.22 0.30 24.32
CA SER A 186 -1.28 0.23 23.19
C SER A 186 -1.93 -0.13 21.85
N ARG A 187 -3.26 -0.23 21.78
CA ARG A 187 -3.98 -0.52 20.53
C ARG A 187 -5.43 -0.02 20.58
N PRO A 188 -6.03 0.32 19.42
CA PRO A 188 -7.46 0.55 19.30
C PRO A 188 -8.30 -0.69 19.64
N ASP A 189 -9.55 -0.50 20.09
CA ASP A 189 -10.49 -1.60 20.33
C ASP A 189 -10.99 -2.19 19.00
N TYR A 190 -11.11 -1.36 17.96
CA TYR A 190 -11.57 -1.74 16.62
C TYR A 190 -11.00 -0.80 15.55
N ASN A 191 -11.12 -1.22 14.29
CA ASN A 191 -10.76 -0.39 13.13
C ASN A 191 -11.98 0.44 12.70
N ALA A 192 -11.93 1.75 12.91
CA ALA A 192 -13.06 2.65 12.72
C ALA A 192 -13.54 2.71 11.26
N GLU A 193 -12.60 2.74 10.32
CA GLU A 193 -12.86 2.79 8.89
C GLU A 193 -13.60 1.53 8.41
N LEU A 194 -13.19 0.35 8.88
CA LEU A 194 -13.84 -0.91 8.50
C LEU A 194 -15.29 -0.96 8.94
N SER A 195 -15.58 -0.46 10.14
CA SER A 195 -16.95 -0.40 10.66
C SER A 195 -17.82 0.52 9.80
N SER A 196 -17.29 1.68 9.42
CA SER A 196 -17.97 2.63 8.53
C SER A 196 -18.19 2.04 7.14
N TRP A 197 -17.18 1.42 6.52
CA TRP A 197 -17.28 0.84 5.18
C TRP A 197 -18.25 -0.33 5.13
N LEU A 198 -18.22 -1.21 6.13
CA LEU A 198 -19.14 -2.33 6.22
C LEU A 198 -20.59 -1.88 6.37
N HIS A 199 -20.84 -0.81 7.13
CA HIS A 199 -22.17 -0.21 7.22
C HIS A 199 -22.64 0.28 5.83
N SER A 200 -21.77 0.95 5.08
CA SER A 200 -22.13 1.51 3.77
C SER A 200 -22.27 0.45 2.66
N PHE A 201 -21.39 -0.56 2.61
CA PHE A 201 -21.34 -1.50 1.49
C PHE A 201 -22.25 -2.71 1.65
N THR A 202 -22.49 -3.18 2.88
CA THR A 202 -23.27 -4.41 3.10
C THR A 202 -24.70 -4.29 2.56
N PRO A 203 -25.46 -3.20 2.80
CA PRO A 203 -26.79 -3.04 2.22
C PRO A 203 -26.74 -2.95 0.70
N ALA A 204 -25.79 -2.19 0.14
CA ALA A 204 -25.68 -1.94 -1.29
C ALA A 204 -25.46 -3.23 -2.10
N ILE A 205 -24.52 -4.08 -1.69
CA ILE A 205 -24.25 -5.34 -2.42
C ILE A 205 -25.41 -6.33 -2.32
N ASN A 206 -26.06 -6.43 -1.15
CA ASN A 206 -27.20 -7.32 -0.98
C ASN A 206 -28.40 -6.88 -1.82
N TYR A 207 -28.63 -5.56 -1.92
CA TYR A 207 -29.65 -5.01 -2.80
C TYR A 207 -29.29 -5.24 -4.28
N TYR A 208 -28.06 -4.89 -4.69
CA TYR A 208 -27.62 -5.00 -6.08
C TYR A 208 -27.73 -6.44 -6.62
N LEU A 209 -27.28 -7.44 -5.86
CA LEU A 209 -27.39 -8.83 -6.28
C LEU A 209 -28.85 -9.26 -6.47
N ARG A 210 -29.73 -8.90 -5.53
CA ARG A 210 -31.11 -9.39 -5.50
C ARG A 210 -32.05 -8.66 -6.44
N GLU A 211 -31.95 -7.34 -6.52
CA GLU A 211 -32.92 -6.49 -7.21
C GLU A 211 -32.43 -6.02 -8.57
N GLU A 212 -31.12 -5.77 -8.75
CA GLU A 212 -30.57 -5.34 -10.05
C GLU A 212 -30.14 -6.52 -10.91
N LEU A 213 -29.41 -7.48 -10.32
CA LEU A 213 -28.97 -8.69 -11.03
C LEU A 213 -29.99 -9.85 -10.97
N ASN A 214 -31.08 -9.68 -10.23
CA ASN A 214 -32.15 -10.66 -10.01
C ASN A 214 -31.65 -12.03 -9.50
N TYR A 215 -30.51 -12.05 -8.80
CA TYR A 215 -29.94 -13.23 -8.16
C TYR A 215 -30.48 -13.35 -6.73
N LYS A 216 -31.59 -14.07 -6.59
CA LYS A 216 -32.27 -14.25 -5.30
C LYS A 216 -31.79 -15.54 -4.63
N THR A 217 -31.12 -15.39 -3.51
CA THR A 217 -30.61 -16.49 -2.68
C THR A 217 -30.80 -16.16 -1.21
N ASP A 218 -30.95 -17.20 -0.39
CA ASP A 218 -30.95 -17.11 1.08
C ASP A 218 -29.55 -17.28 1.67
N ILE A 219 -28.55 -17.56 0.83
CA ILE A 219 -27.15 -17.67 1.23
C ILE A 219 -26.63 -16.27 1.61
N LYS A 220 -26.16 -16.14 2.84
CA LYS A 220 -25.52 -14.92 3.34
C LYS A 220 -24.33 -14.52 2.47
N TYR A 221 -24.33 -13.29 1.97
CA TYR A 221 -23.15 -12.68 1.38
C TYR A 221 -22.15 -12.28 2.49
N ASN A 222 -20.94 -12.84 2.45
CA ASN A 222 -19.90 -12.51 3.40
C ASN A 222 -18.96 -11.46 2.81
N MET A 223 -18.94 -10.26 3.39
CA MET A 223 -18.01 -9.18 3.00
C MET A 223 -16.53 -9.58 3.19
N PHE A 224 -16.27 -10.52 4.10
CA PHE A 224 -14.96 -11.08 4.38
C PHE A 224 -15.06 -12.59 4.66
N GLY A 225 -14.02 -13.34 4.32
CA GLY A 225 -13.88 -14.75 4.68
C GLY A 225 -12.79 -14.97 5.73
N ASN A 226 -12.97 -15.95 6.61
CA ASN A 226 -11.89 -16.41 7.47
C ASN A 226 -10.91 -17.25 6.62
N VAL A 227 -9.70 -16.74 6.45
CA VAL A 227 -8.65 -17.38 5.65
C VAL A 227 -7.56 -18.02 6.52
N HIS A 228 -7.75 -18.09 7.85
CA HIS A 228 -6.76 -18.65 8.75
C HIS A 228 -6.84 -20.19 8.85
N PRO A 229 -5.69 -20.91 8.85
CA PRO A 229 -4.34 -20.38 8.63
C PRO A 229 -4.07 -20.13 7.14
N TRP A 230 -3.61 -18.91 6.82
CA TRP A 230 -3.13 -18.59 5.48
C TRP A 230 -1.65 -18.93 5.40
N ASP A 231 -1.27 -19.80 4.46
CA ASP A 231 0.13 -20.12 4.21
C ASP A 231 0.83 -18.93 3.55
N ARG A 232 1.84 -18.39 4.26
CA ARG A 232 2.67 -17.28 3.79
C ARG A 232 4.07 -17.72 3.39
N THR A 233 4.37 -19.02 3.48
CA THR A 233 5.68 -19.56 3.13
C THR A 233 5.90 -19.50 1.62
N GLY A 234 7.16 -19.35 1.19
CA GLY A 234 7.52 -19.37 -0.22
C GLY A 234 6.94 -18.22 -1.07
N ASN A 235 6.51 -17.10 -0.47
CA ASN A 235 6.06 -15.94 -1.23
C ASN A 235 7.24 -15.31 -1.99
N ASN A 236 7.34 -15.61 -3.28
CA ASN A 236 8.36 -15.09 -4.21
C ASN A 236 7.72 -14.31 -5.36
N THR A 237 6.50 -13.78 -5.17
CA THR A 237 5.71 -13.17 -6.26
C THR A 237 6.35 -11.90 -6.82
N GLY A 238 7.03 -11.10 -5.98
CA GLY A 238 7.79 -9.92 -6.36
C GLY A 238 9.05 -10.26 -7.16
N GLU A 239 9.80 -11.29 -6.76
CA GLU A 239 10.90 -11.82 -7.60
C GLU A 239 10.36 -12.37 -8.93
N GLY A 240 9.17 -12.98 -8.90
CA GLY A 240 8.47 -13.39 -10.11
C GLY A 240 8.17 -12.22 -11.05
N LEU A 241 7.61 -11.13 -10.52
CA LEU A 241 7.32 -9.91 -11.26
C LEU A 241 8.60 -9.29 -11.84
N ARG A 242 9.67 -9.15 -11.04
CA ARG A 242 10.98 -8.69 -11.53
C ARG A 242 11.48 -9.55 -12.68
N SER A 243 11.43 -10.88 -12.54
CA SER A 243 11.88 -11.80 -13.58
C SER A 243 11.06 -11.65 -14.87
N ALA A 244 9.73 -11.49 -14.76
CA ALA A 244 8.88 -11.22 -15.91
C ALA A 244 9.25 -9.89 -16.59
N MET A 245 9.51 -8.83 -15.81
CA MET A 245 9.96 -7.53 -16.34
C MET A 245 11.31 -7.60 -17.05
N ALA A 246 12.25 -8.41 -16.53
CA ALA A 246 13.55 -8.58 -17.16
C ALA A 246 13.47 -9.31 -18.51
N GLN A 247 12.57 -10.29 -18.62
CA GLN A 247 12.35 -11.07 -19.84
C GLN A 247 11.44 -10.35 -20.86
N ASN A 248 10.60 -9.43 -20.40
CA ASN A 248 9.67 -8.66 -21.21
C ASN A 248 10.00 -7.16 -21.11
N PRO A 249 10.75 -6.58 -22.08
CA PRO A 249 11.14 -5.17 -22.03
C PRO A 249 9.93 -4.22 -22.06
N TYR A 250 8.76 -4.69 -22.49
CA TYR A 250 7.52 -3.93 -22.58
C TYR A 250 6.68 -3.92 -21.31
N LEU A 251 7.00 -4.78 -20.34
CA LEU A 251 6.27 -4.81 -19.08
C LEU A 251 6.63 -3.60 -18.23
N GLN A 252 5.62 -2.76 -17.97
CA GLN A 252 5.71 -1.65 -17.03
C GLN A 252 4.94 -1.94 -15.73
N VAL A 253 5.31 -1.26 -14.65
CA VAL A 253 4.66 -1.41 -13.34
C VAL A 253 4.34 -0.03 -12.76
N MET A 254 3.10 0.13 -12.31
CA MET A 254 2.66 1.31 -11.57
C MET A 254 2.20 0.90 -10.17
N ILE A 255 2.63 1.65 -9.16
CA ILE A 255 2.16 1.52 -7.79
C ILE A 255 1.25 2.70 -7.47
N GLN A 256 0.06 2.42 -6.95
CA GLN A 256 -0.87 3.41 -6.42
C GLN A 256 -0.97 3.20 -4.90
N SER A 257 -0.88 4.26 -4.09
CA SER A 257 -0.98 4.12 -2.63
C SER A 257 -1.61 5.36 -1.99
N GLY A 258 -2.45 5.14 -1.00
CA GLY A 258 -2.96 6.21 -0.14
C GLY A 258 -1.95 6.60 0.93
N TYR A 259 -1.75 7.90 1.15
CA TYR A 259 -0.85 8.40 2.19
C TYR A 259 -1.32 8.06 3.62
N PHE A 260 -2.62 7.81 3.82
CA PHE A 260 -3.21 7.52 5.12
C PHE A 260 -3.48 6.01 5.35
N ASP A 261 -2.92 5.14 4.50
CA ASP A 261 -3.00 3.69 4.66
C ASP A 261 -1.96 3.18 5.67
N GLY A 262 -2.41 2.78 6.86
CA GLY A 262 -1.54 2.22 7.90
C GLY A 262 -1.34 0.70 7.79
N ALA A 263 -2.05 0.00 6.92
CA ALA A 263 -1.93 -1.45 6.76
C ALA A 263 -0.82 -1.82 5.77
N THR A 264 -0.72 -1.07 4.67
CA THR A 264 0.29 -1.19 3.61
C THR A 264 0.76 0.20 3.25
N ASN A 265 1.56 0.80 4.15
CA ASN A 265 1.92 2.19 4.02
C ASN A 265 2.66 2.50 2.71
N TYR A 266 2.49 3.74 2.26
CA TYR A 266 2.94 4.17 0.95
C TYR A 266 4.48 4.14 0.82
N PHE A 267 5.21 4.33 1.93
CA PHE A 267 6.66 4.34 1.89
C PHE A 267 7.25 2.93 1.80
N ASP A 268 6.61 1.95 2.45
CA ASP A 268 6.85 0.53 2.21
C ASP A 268 6.60 0.18 0.74
N ALA A 269 5.55 0.74 0.11
CA ALA A 269 5.28 0.56 -1.32
C ALA A 269 6.39 1.14 -2.22
N LYS A 270 6.88 2.35 -1.92
CA LYS A 270 8.07 2.93 -2.59
C LYS A 270 9.30 2.05 -2.39
N TYR A 271 9.55 1.56 -1.19
CA TYR A 271 10.66 0.65 -0.91
C TYR A 271 10.56 -0.63 -1.74
N THR A 272 9.38 -1.24 -1.82
CA THR A 272 9.12 -2.40 -2.68
C THR A 272 9.43 -2.10 -4.14
N MET A 273 9.06 -0.92 -4.65
CA MET A 273 9.41 -0.50 -6.01
C MET A 273 10.93 -0.44 -6.23
N TRP A 274 11.68 0.12 -5.27
CA TRP A 274 13.14 0.23 -5.36
C TRP A 274 13.80 -1.15 -5.34
N GLN A 275 13.31 -2.06 -4.50
CA GLN A 275 13.84 -3.42 -4.39
C GLN A 275 13.37 -4.37 -5.51
N LEU A 276 12.31 -4.02 -6.24
CA LEU A 276 11.92 -4.75 -7.45
C LEU A 276 12.98 -4.63 -8.53
N ASP A 277 13.77 -3.55 -8.58
CA ASP A 277 14.88 -3.41 -9.52
C ASP A 277 16.18 -3.01 -8.81
N PRO A 278 16.87 -3.98 -8.17
CA PRO A 278 18.14 -3.71 -7.50
C PRO A 278 19.24 -3.23 -8.45
N SER A 279 19.13 -3.55 -9.75
CA SER A 279 20.11 -3.15 -10.77
C SER A 279 19.95 -1.70 -11.23
N GLY A 280 18.74 -1.16 -11.09
CA GLY A 280 18.37 0.15 -11.61
C GLY A 280 18.13 0.22 -13.13
N LEU A 281 18.26 -0.89 -13.86
CA LEU A 281 18.13 -0.95 -15.32
C LEU A 281 16.67 -0.88 -15.81
N MET A 282 15.69 -1.01 -14.91
CA MET A 282 14.26 -1.02 -15.18
C MET A 282 13.54 0.15 -14.52
N LYS A 283 14.27 1.12 -13.95
CA LYS A 283 13.71 2.29 -13.24
C LYS A 283 12.67 3.05 -14.06
N ASP A 284 12.93 3.26 -15.35
CA ASP A 284 12.02 3.99 -16.25
C ASP A 284 10.71 3.23 -16.53
N ARG A 285 10.59 1.97 -16.09
CA ARG A 285 9.40 1.12 -16.23
C ARG A 285 8.65 0.96 -14.90
N LEU A 286 9.10 1.63 -13.85
CA LEU A 286 8.52 1.60 -12.50
C LEU A 286 8.05 3.01 -12.14
N SER A 287 6.78 3.14 -11.74
CA SER A 287 6.20 4.42 -11.35
C SER A 287 5.41 4.33 -10.05
N PHE A 288 5.37 5.42 -9.30
CA PHE A 288 4.61 5.53 -8.05
C PHE A 288 3.64 6.72 -8.13
N LYS A 289 2.43 6.52 -7.60
CA LYS A 289 1.39 7.54 -7.46
C LYS A 289 0.83 7.51 -6.03
N GLY A 290 0.87 8.67 -5.36
CA GLY A 290 0.35 8.87 -4.02
C GLY A 290 -0.96 9.66 -4.04
N TYR A 291 -1.86 9.35 -3.11
CA TYR A 291 -3.18 9.98 -3.01
C TYR A 291 -3.49 10.37 -1.56
N GLU A 292 -4.21 11.46 -1.34
CA GLU A 292 -4.66 11.90 -0.01
C GLU A 292 -5.87 11.08 0.48
N SER A 293 -5.70 9.77 0.48
CA SER A 293 -6.67 8.79 0.97
C SER A 293 -6.01 7.62 1.69
N GLY A 294 -6.81 6.70 2.23
CA GLY A 294 -6.34 5.43 2.79
C GLY A 294 -6.19 4.33 1.73
N HIS A 295 -6.31 3.08 2.18
CA HIS A 295 -6.11 1.84 1.42
C HIS A 295 -6.95 1.77 0.14
N MET A 296 -8.22 2.17 0.25
CA MET A 296 -9.16 2.27 -0.87
C MET A 296 -9.21 3.72 -1.33
N MET A 297 -8.18 4.20 -2.05
CA MET A 297 -8.09 5.60 -2.48
C MET A 297 -9.33 6.11 -3.25
N TYR A 298 -10.03 5.21 -3.94
CA TYR A 298 -11.26 5.53 -4.69
C TYR A 298 -12.48 5.87 -3.81
N LEU A 299 -12.38 5.83 -2.48
CA LEU A 299 -13.46 6.28 -1.59
C LEU A 299 -13.55 7.80 -1.48
N ARG A 300 -12.49 8.53 -1.84
CA ARG A 300 -12.54 9.99 -2.03
C ARG A 300 -12.72 10.27 -3.51
N HIS A 301 -13.73 11.07 -3.87
CA HIS A 301 -14.10 11.29 -5.26
C HIS A 301 -12.97 11.92 -6.10
N GLU A 302 -12.21 12.85 -5.53
CA GLU A 302 -11.07 13.48 -6.19
C GLU A 302 -9.98 12.45 -6.50
N ASP A 303 -9.60 11.64 -5.51
CA ASP A 303 -8.59 10.59 -5.69
C ASP A 303 -9.09 9.46 -6.62
N LEU A 304 -10.39 9.15 -6.64
CA LEU A 304 -10.98 8.23 -7.63
C LEU A 304 -10.81 8.77 -9.06
N ARG A 305 -11.08 10.05 -9.28
CA ARG A 305 -10.93 10.70 -10.59
C ARG A 305 -9.48 10.65 -11.03
N ASP A 306 -8.57 11.06 -10.15
CA ASP A 306 -7.16 11.19 -10.45
C ASP A 306 -6.48 9.82 -10.60
N ALA A 307 -6.78 8.85 -9.73
CA ALA A 307 -6.29 7.48 -9.86
C ALA A 307 -6.77 6.78 -11.14
N ASN A 308 -8.00 7.02 -11.57
CA ASN A 308 -8.47 6.53 -12.87
C ASN A 308 -7.75 7.20 -14.04
N GLN A 309 -7.45 8.49 -13.92
CA GLN A 309 -6.72 9.21 -14.95
C GLN A 309 -5.28 8.71 -15.07
N ASP A 310 -4.60 8.49 -13.95
CA ASP A 310 -3.27 7.88 -13.91
C ASP A 310 -3.25 6.50 -14.57
N ILE A 311 -4.26 5.64 -14.34
CA ILE A 311 -4.37 4.34 -15.01
C ILE A 311 -4.51 4.52 -16.54
N ARG A 312 -5.32 5.48 -17.00
CA ARG A 312 -5.47 5.75 -18.44
C ARG A 312 -4.16 6.21 -19.05
N ASP A 313 -3.44 7.07 -18.37
CA ASP A 313 -2.18 7.62 -18.86
C ASP A 313 -1.07 6.57 -18.84
N PHE A 314 -1.00 5.75 -17.79
CA PHE A 314 -0.15 4.57 -17.72
C PHE A 314 -0.39 3.63 -18.90
N ILE A 315 -1.65 3.24 -19.17
CA ILE A 315 -2.00 2.36 -20.30
C ILE A 315 -1.56 2.97 -21.63
N LYS A 316 -1.71 4.29 -21.83
CA LYS A 316 -1.28 4.95 -23.08
C LYS A 316 0.23 4.96 -23.22
N GLN A 317 0.96 5.22 -22.13
CA GLN A 317 2.42 5.31 -22.11
C GLN A 317 3.10 3.94 -22.29
N SER A 318 2.46 2.86 -21.83
CA SER A 318 2.99 1.50 -21.95
C SER A 318 2.63 0.80 -23.27
N LEU A 319 1.88 1.45 -24.15
CA LEU A 319 1.58 0.92 -25.49
C LEU A 319 2.62 1.40 -26.51
N PRO A 320 3.02 0.54 -27.46
CA PRO A 320 3.81 0.99 -28.59
C PRO A 320 3.01 1.99 -29.44
N THR A 321 3.72 2.91 -30.09
CA THR A 321 3.12 3.85 -31.05
C THR A 321 2.23 3.11 -32.05
N LYS A 322 1.07 3.68 -32.37
CA LYS A 322 0.12 3.06 -33.28
C LYS A 322 0.79 2.65 -34.60
N GLY A 323 0.66 1.37 -34.96
CA GLY A 323 1.25 0.81 -36.18
C GLY A 323 2.71 0.38 -36.06
N GLN A 324 3.34 0.55 -34.90
CA GLN A 324 4.68 0.03 -34.63
C GLN A 324 4.59 -1.26 -33.82
N ALA A 325 5.34 -2.27 -34.26
CA ALA A 325 5.55 -3.47 -33.47
C ALA A 325 6.46 -3.17 -32.28
N ALA A 326 6.24 -3.88 -31.18
CA ALA A 326 7.22 -3.99 -30.11
C ALA A 326 8.54 -4.56 -30.68
N LYS A 327 9.63 -3.79 -30.60
CA LYS A 327 11.02 -4.19 -30.90
C LYS A 327 11.86 -4.26 -29.62
N TYR A 328 12.48 -5.41 -29.35
CA TYR A 328 13.44 -5.54 -28.25
C TYR A 328 14.64 -4.61 -28.47
#